data_AF-A0A4U6QE63-F1
#
_entry.id   AF-A0A4U6QE63-F1
#
_cell.length_a   1.000
_cell.length_b   1.000
_cell.length_c   1.000
_cell.angle_alpha   90.00
_cell.angle_beta   90.00
_cell.angle_gamma   90.00
#
_symmetry.space_group_name_H-M   'P 1'
#
loop_
_entity.id
_entity.type
_entity.pdbx_description
1 polymer ?
#
loop_
_entity_poly.entity_id
_entity_poly.type
_entity_poly.pdbx_seq_one_letter_code
_entity_poly.pdbx_strand_id
1 'polypeptide(L)'
;MSEHPAVDPAAVDAVTVEVVRSYLLAAAQEMRTTLVRTAFNPVIYEVLDFGISLYDEHLALIAEAPGLTFFLGANDFSLRKGVEHVGRENLHPGDIVMLNYPYWNAAHAYDATLFAPVFLPPESTETSGGDGFLVGFVCVRAHWMDLGAKDPGYVLDSTDVHQEGLLFPGTKVYSRGEPVRDIHDLIRFNSRLPDLVLGDLHAQVAAIRTGERRLLETITKFSKPTVDAAVAVVRARSEARTRAALAALPQGSWTAEDWLDDDGITADPIRMRVTVTIADGTFTVDFAGSAPAARGPVNMPFGATIALCKVVLKALTGPDEPGDEGSTAPLTVLAEPGTLFHAVYPAPTFTLWTGIVALELVHKALAQGMPDRVPASSGGDVPGFMMVGTHQDTGEFYAISNNDPVGWGGTAEHDGLDATIHLSESTVRSTPLEVLEARSGMLFERLEMRTDSGGAGRYRGGVGIRRDIRFVQPGEFLSVIKKTGSAPWALDGGQQSDPNQVIVFPGTERERRISTERVVVEPGDRITLLTAGGGGHGDPADRDPARVRDDVDQGLVSPEAARTVYGIGVRDA
;
A
#
# COMPACT_ATOMS: atom_id res chain seq x y z
N MET A 1 -10.87 19.02 14.64
CA MET A 1 -10.42 19.11 16.05
C MET A 1 -11.54 18.58 16.93
N SER A 2 -11.41 17.32 17.37
CA SER A 2 -12.32 16.72 18.35
C SER A 2 -11.73 17.05 19.73
N GLU A 3 -12.47 17.78 20.57
CA GLU A 3 -12.10 18.04 21.95
C GLU A 3 -12.22 16.72 22.73
N HIS A 4 -11.11 16.00 22.86
CA HIS A 4 -11.02 14.87 23.78
C HIS A 4 -11.12 15.40 25.22
N PRO A 5 -11.88 14.75 26.12
CA PRO A 5 -11.90 15.13 27.52
C PRO A 5 -10.47 15.08 28.08
N ALA A 6 -10.08 16.12 28.83
CA ALA A 6 -8.77 16.20 29.44
C ALA A 6 -8.63 15.12 30.54
N VAL A 7 -8.03 13.99 30.19
CA VAL A 7 -7.59 12.97 31.15
C VAL A 7 -6.31 13.48 31.81
N ASP A 8 -6.26 13.48 33.14
CA ASP A 8 -5.07 13.91 33.89
C ASP A 8 -3.88 12.96 33.59
N PRO A 9 -2.84 13.41 32.86
CA PRO A 9 -1.69 12.58 32.53
C PRO A 9 -0.89 12.14 33.77
N ALA A 10 -1.06 12.84 34.90
CA ALA A 10 -0.44 12.49 36.18
C ALA A 10 -1.12 11.29 36.88
N ALA A 11 -2.25 10.82 36.37
CA ALA A 11 -3.01 9.70 36.95
C ALA A 11 -2.44 8.31 36.62
N VAL A 12 -1.50 8.20 35.68
CA VAL A 12 -0.88 6.91 35.28
C VAL A 12 0.65 7.05 35.21
N ASP A 13 1.36 6.13 35.85
CA ASP A 13 2.82 6.13 35.85
C ASP A 13 3.41 5.65 34.51
N ALA A 14 4.66 6.04 34.23
CA ALA A 14 5.30 5.74 32.95
C ALA A 14 5.47 4.24 32.66
N VAL A 15 5.59 3.39 33.69
CA VAL A 15 5.69 1.93 33.50
C VAL A 15 4.33 1.41 33.04
N THR A 16 3.25 1.81 33.70
CA THR A 16 1.89 1.42 33.30
C THR A 16 1.58 1.87 31.87
N VAL A 17 1.99 3.09 31.47
CA VAL A 17 1.82 3.58 30.09
C VAL A 17 2.46 2.64 29.06
N GLU A 18 3.75 2.31 29.22
CA GLU A 18 4.46 1.45 28.26
C GLU A 18 3.97 0.00 28.28
N VAL A 19 3.54 -0.51 29.44
CA VAL A 19 2.92 -1.83 29.53
C VAL A 19 1.60 -1.85 28.75
N VAL A 20 0.70 -0.89 28.98
CA VAL A 20 -0.58 -0.81 28.25
C VAL A 20 -0.35 -0.67 26.74
N ARG A 21 0.57 0.22 26.33
CA ARG A 21 0.97 0.37 24.92
C ARG A 21 1.44 -0.95 24.32
N SER A 22 2.29 -1.69 25.03
CA SER A 22 2.79 -2.99 24.56
C SER A 22 1.69 -4.04 24.42
N TYR A 23 0.71 -4.07 25.33
CA TYR A 23 -0.45 -4.96 25.24
C TYR A 23 -1.32 -4.66 24.01
N LEU A 24 -1.55 -3.38 23.72
CA LEU A 24 -2.34 -2.94 22.56
C LEU A 24 -1.64 -3.23 21.23
N LEU A 25 -0.31 -3.02 21.16
CA LEU A 25 0.50 -3.39 20.00
C LEU A 25 0.51 -4.92 19.81
N ALA A 26 0.66 -5.69 20.89
CA ALA A 26 0.60 -7.14 20.84
C ALA A 26 -0.78 -7.64 20.37
N ALA A 27 -1.87 -6.98 20.76
CA ALA A 27 -3.21 -7.28 20.27
C ALA A 27 -3.31 -7.13 18.74
N ALA A 28 -2.82 -6.02 18.19
CA ALA A 28 -2.79 -5.80 16.74
C ALA A 28 -1.94 -6.86 16.01
N GLN A 29 -0.78 -7.23 16.57
CA GLN A 29 0.07 -8.29 16.01
C GLN A 29 -0.55 -9.69 16.08
N GLU A 30 -1.34 -9.98 17.13
CA GLU A 30 -2.06 -11.25 17.21
C GLU A 30 -3.19 -11.32 16.19
N MET A 31 -3.93 -10.21 15.99
CA MET A 31 -4.89 -10.11 14.89
C MET A 31 -4.24 -10.39 13.54
N ARG A 32 -3.07 -9.79 13.28
CA ARG A 32 -2.27 -10.02 12.07
C ARG A 32 -1.93 -11.49 11.91
N THR A 33 -1.44 -12.12 12.97
CA THR A 33 -1.09 -13.54 12.95
C THR A 33 -2.31 -14.42 12.66
N THR A 34 -3.47 -14.11 13.24
CA THR A 34 -4.72 -14.81 12.97
C THR A 34 -5.14 -14.67 11.51
N LEU A 35 -5.13 -13.45 10.95
CA LEU A 35 -5.49 -13.21 9.55
C LEU A 35 -4.58 -14.02 8.60
N VAL A 36 -3.26 -13.85 8.72
CA VAL A 36 -2.28 -14.53 7.85
C VAL A 36 -2.40 -16.04 7.91
N ARG A 37 -2.68 -16.63 9.09
CA ARG A 37 -2.79 -18.09 9.24
C ARG A 37 -4.12 -18.68 8.79
N THR A 38 -5.14 -17.86 8.57
CA THR A 38 -6.51 -18.32 8.24
C THR A 38 -7.00 -17.84 6.89
N ALA A 39 -6.26 -16.94 6.22
CA ALA A 39 -6.57 -16.47 4.87
C ALA A 39 -6.42 -17.59 3.83
N PHE A 40 -7.23 -17.50 2.79
CA PHE A 40 -7.29 -18.46 1.69
C PHE A 40 -6.52 -17.94 0.47
N ASN A 41 -6.40 -16.62 0.36
CA ASN A 41 -5.75 -15.95 -0.75
C ASN A 41 -4.24 -15.69 -0.50
N PRO A 42 -3.32 -16.11 -1.40
CA PRO A 42 -1.89 -15.81 -1.28
C PRO A 42 -1.56 -14.32 -1.25
N VAL A 43 -2.41 -13.47 -1.82
CA VAL A 43 -2.25 -12.00 -1.72
C VAL A 43 -2.32 -11.54 -0.26
N ILE A 44 -3.06 -12.23 0.61
CA ILE A 44 -3.13 -11.92 2.04
C ILE A 44 -1.97 -12.59 2.81
N TYR A 45 -1.71 -13.89 2.59
CA TYR A 45 -0.76 -14.63 3.44
C TYR A 45 0.71 -14.61 2.97
N GLU A 46 1.00 -14.40 1.68
CA GLU A 46 2.37 -14.24 1.15
C GLU A 46 2.74 -12.76 0.94
N VAL A 47 1.89 -12.02 0.21
CA VAL A 47 2.15 -10.62 -0.17
C VAL A 47 1.88 -9.67 0.99
N LEU A 48 0.96 -10.03 1.90
CA LEU A 48 0.54 -9.23 3.06
C LEU A 48 -0.30 -8.00 2.71
N ASP A 49 -1.17 -8.13 1.71
CA ASP A 49 -2.10 -7.08 1.26
C ASP A 49 -3.30 -6.90 2.23
N PHE A 50 -3.01 -6.37 3.42
CA PHE A 50 -4.01 -6.10 4.45
C PHE A 50 -3.58 -4.99 5.43
N GLY A 51 -4.56 -4.36 6.09
CA GLY A 51 -4.35 -3.34 7.11
C GLY A 51 -5.13 -3.67 8.39
N ILE A 52 -4.45 -3.64 9.55
CA ILE A 52 -5.06 -3.98 10.86
C ILE A 52 -4.88 -2.83 11.83
N SER A 53 -5.95 -2.49 12.54
CA SER A 53 -6.00 -1.30 13.39
C SER A 53 -7.02 -1.42 14.52
N LEU A 54 -6.66 -0.87 15.68
CA LEU A 54 -7.47 -0.76 16.89
C LEU A 54 -7.71 0.72 17.19
N TYR A 55 -8.94 1.06 17.58
CA TYR A 55 -9.37 2.44 17.83
C TYR A 55 -10.10 2.58 19.15
N ASP A 56 -10.06 3.77 19.73
CA ASP A 56 -10.88 4.14 20.89
C ASP A 56 -12.34 4.43 20.48
N GLU A 57 -13.20 4.74 21.44
CA GLU A 57 -14.60 5.09 21.21
C GLU A 57 -14.79 6.39 20.41
N HIS A 58 -13.72 7.19 20.26
CA HIS A 58 -13.67 8.43 19.49
C HIS A 58 -13.11 8.23 18.07
N LEU A 59 -12.85 6.97 17.67
CA LEU A 59 -12.29 6.62 16.37
C LEU A 59 -10.83 7.12 16.20
N ALA A 60 -10.11 7.33 17.30
CA ALA A 60 -8.69 7.64 17.30
C ALA A 60 -7.87 6.35 17.24
N LEU A 61 -6.89 6.30 16.34
CA LEU A 61 -6.02 5.14 16.18
C LEU A 61 -5.16 4.95 17.44
N ILE A 62 -5.29 3.76 18.04
CA ILE A 62 -4.55 3.35 19.24
C ILE A 62 -3.30 2.55 18.84
N ALA A 63 -3.47 1.58 17.96
CA ALA A 63 -2.43 0.65 17.55
C ALA A 63 -2.77 0.06 16.18
N GLU A 64 -1.75 -0.28 15.40
CA GLU A 64 -1.89 -0.91 14.09
C GLU A 64 -0.80 -1.96 13.84
N ALA A 65 -1.08 -2.86 12.90
CA ALA A 65 -0.15 -3.86 12.42
C ALA A 65 -0.34 -4.06 10.90
N PRO A 66 -0.03 -3.03 10.08
CA PRO A 66 -0.24 -3.10 8.65
C PRO A 66 0.62 -4.19 8.01
N GLY A 67 0.06 -4.84 6.98
CA GLY A 67 0.78 -5.78 6.12
C GLY A 67 1.54 -5.03 5.03
N LEU A 68 0.88 -4.09 4.33
CA LEU A 68 1.51 -3.15 3.39
C LEU A 68 1.86 -1.83 4.04
N THR A 69 2.98 -1.24 3.59
CA THR A 69 3.37 0.11 3.99
C THR A 69 2.30 1.14 3.60
N PHE A 70 1.70 0.99 2.41
CA PHE A 70 0.62 1.86 1.92
C PHE A 70 -0.65 1.87 2.79
N PHE A 71 -0.85 0.86 3.66
CA PHE A 71 -2.01 0.77 4.54
C PHE A 71 -1.81 1.39 5.93
N LEU A 72 -0.65 1.99 6.18
CA LEU A 72 -0.39 2.73 7.42
C LEU A 72 -1.42 3.86 7.61
N GLY A 73 -2.23 3.77 8.66
CA GLY A 73 -3.31 4.73 8.95
C GLY A 73 -4.39 4.83 7.86
N ALA A 74 -4.47 3.87 6.93
CA ALA A 74 -5.43 3.89 5.82
C ALA A 74 -6.87 3.58 6.28
N ASN A 75 -7.01 2.80 7.35
CA ASN A 75 -8.31 2.46 7.94
C ASN A 75 -8.99 3.62 8.68
N ASP A 76 -8.25 4.69 9.00
CA ASP A 76 -8.78 5.80 9.80
C ASP A 76 -9.91 6.54 9.08
N PHE A 77 -9.75 6.75 7.78
CA PHE A 77 -10.74 7.44 6.96
C PHE A 77 -11.96 6.54 6.73
N SER A 78 -11.74 5.26 6.44
CA SER A 78 -12.80 4.29 6.18
C SER A 78 -13.63 4.01 7.42
N LEU A 79 -13.02 3.84 8.60
CA LEU A 79 -13.75 3.66 9.85
C LEU A 79 -14.63 4.87 10.16
N ARG A 80 -14.08 6.08 10.08
CA ARG A 80 -14.84 7.31 10.36
C ARG A 80 -16.04 7.45 9.41
N LYS A 81 -15.84 7.23 8.10
CA LYS A 81 -16.92 7.28 7.12
C LYS A 81 -17.94 6.15 7.28
N GLY A 82 -17.49 4.94 7.60
CA GLY A 82 -18.36 3.79 7.86
C GLY A 82 -19.25 4.00 9.08
N VAL A 83 -18.68 4.48 10.19
CA VAL A 83 -19.45 4.80 11.41
C VAL A 83 -20.40 5.99 11.19
N GLU A 84 -19.96 7.02 10.45
CA GLU A 84 -20.82 8.14 10.05
C GLU A 84 -22.03 7.67 9.23
N HIS A 85 -21.81 6.78 8.25
CA HIS A 85 -22.86 6.27 7.39
C HIS A 85 -23.84 5.34 8.11
N VAL A 86 -23.34 4.41 8.92
CA VAL A 86 -24.18 3.44 9.63
C VAL A 86 -24.94 4.07 10.79
N GLY A 87 -24.35 5.08 11.44
CA GLY A 87 -24.87 5.66 12.68
C GLY A 87 -24.49 4.83 13.89
N ARG A 88 -23.93 5.48 14.92
CA ARG A 88 -23.45 4.80 16.14
C ARG A 88 -24.56 4.06 16.88
N GLU A 89 -25.78 4.56 16.81
CA GLU A 89 -26.99 3.99 17.41
C GLU A 89 -27.42 2.66 16.76
N ASN A 90 -26.96 2.38 15.55
CA ASN A 90 -27.26 1.15 14.82
C ASN A 90 -26.14 0.11 14.95
N LEU A 91 -25.12 0.38 15.77
CA LEU A 91 -23.99 -0.50 16.01
C LEU A 91 -24.14 -1.19 17.37
N HIS A 92 -24.17 -2.51 17.36
CA HIS A 92 -24.44 -3.34 18.54
C HIS A 92 -23.32 -4.37 18.77
N PRO A 93 -23.19 -4.91 20.00
CA PRO A 93 -22.26 -5.98 20.30
C PRO A 93 -22.45 -7.16 19.35
N GLY A 94 -21.36 -7.65 18.78
CA GLY A 94 -21.38 -8.76 17.84
C GLY A 94 -21.61 -8.35 16.37
N ASP A 95 -21.94 -7.10 16.08
CA ASP A 95 -22.02 -6.61 14.70
C ASP A 95 -20.64 -6.58 14.04
N ILE A 96 -20.59 -6.92 12.75
CA ILE A 96 -19.41 -6.71 11.89
C ILE A 96 -19.92 -6.08 10.60
N VAL A 97 -19.33 -4.95 10.24
CA VAL A 97 -19.74 -4.10 9.10
C VAL A 97 -18.67 -4.14 8.04
N MET A 98 -19.08 -4.30 6.79
CA MET A 98 -18.23 -4.25 5.59
C MET A 98 -18.40 -2.92 4.86
N LEU A 99 -17.27 -2.32 4.49
CA LEU A 99 -17.16 -1.12 3.67
C LEU A 99 -16.14 -1.39 2.56
N ASN A 100 -16.55 -1.27 1.30
CA ASN A 100 -15.65 -1.27 0.15
C ASN A 100 -16.03 -0.20 -0.89
N TYR A 101 -17.00 0.67 -0.59
CA TYR A 101 -17.34 1.82 -1.44
C TYR A 101 -16.15 2.79 -1.53
N PRO A 102 -15.44 2.90 -2.67
CA PRO A 102 -14.06 3.41 -2.72
C PRO A 102 -13.85 4.80 -2.11
N TYR A 103 -14.77 5.73 -2.40
CA TYR A 103 -14.72 7.12 -1.96
C TYR A 103 -14.74 7.28 -0.43
N TRP A 104 -15.28 6.29 0.28
CA TRP A 104 -15.30 6.23 1.74
C TRP A 104 -14.30 5.22 2.27
N ASN A 105 -14.12 4.13 1.55
CA ASN A 105 -13.22 3.05 1.89
C ASN A 105 -11.75 3.43 1.78
N ALA A 106 -11.38 4.53 1.11
CA ALA A 106 -9.97 4.93 0.99
C ALA A 106 -9.09 3.86 0.30
N ALA A 107 -9.66 3.11 -0.63
CA ALA A 107 -9.03 2.08 -1.44
C ALA A 107 -9.97 1.66 -2.59
N HIS A 108 -9.51 0.79 -3.49
CA HIS A 108 -10.37 0.24 -4.55
C HIS A 108 -11.40 -0.75 -4.00
N ALA A 109 -12.36 -1.16 -4.85
CA ALA A 109 -13.54 -1.93 -4.43
C ALA A 109 -13.23 -3.35 -3.90
N TYR A 110 -12.04 -3.89 -4.18
CA TYR A 110 -11.65 -5.24 -3.76
C TYR A 110 -10.95 -5.24 -2.39
N ASP A 111 -10.54 -4.08 -1.89
CA ASP A 111 -9.99 -3.95 -0.54
C ASP A 111 -11.11 -3.84 0.49
N ALA A 112 -11.68 -4.96 0.89
CA ALA A 112 -12.81 -5.01 1.81
C ALA A 112 -12.37 -4.62 3.23
N THR A 113 -12.83 -3.46 3.71
CA THR A 113 -12.66 -3.07 5.11
C THR A 113 -13.80 -3.62 5.95
N LEU A 114 -13.48 -4.45 6.93
CA LEU A 114 -14.42 -4.87 7.97
C LEU A 114 -14.10 -4.15 9.27
N PHE A 115 -15.14 -3.68 9.98
CA PHE A 115 -14.99 -3.13 11.32
C PHE A 115 -16.08 -3.62 12.28
N ALA A 116 -15.77 -3.64 13.57
CA ALA A 116 -16.70 -4.01 14.62
C ALA A 116 -16.59 -3.06 15.82
N PRO A 117 -17.73 -2.67 16.44
CA PRO A 117 -17.76 -1.96 17.70
C PRO A 117 -17.44 -2.91 18.87
N VAL A 118 -16.63 -2.46 19.83
CA VAL A 118 -16.29 -3.23 21.02
C VAL A 118 -17.01 -2.66 22.23
N PHE A 119 -17.77 -3.49 22.93
CA PHE A 119 -18.52 -3.09 24.11
C PHE A 119 -18.00 -3.78 25.36
N LEU A 120 -17.82 -3.02 26.43
CA LEU A 120 -17.71 -3.57 27.77
C LEU A 120 -19.09 -4.08 28.22
N PRO A 121 -19.20 -5.32 28.69
CA PRO A 121 -20.45 -5.86 29.20
C PRO A 121 -20.88 -5.11 30.48
N PRO A 122 -22.19 -5.00 30.75
CA PRO A 122 -22.69 -4.38 31.98
C PRO A 122 -22.28 -5.18 33.24
N GLU A 123 -22.00 -4.48 34.34
CA GLU A 123 -21.56 -5.07 35.62
C GLU A 123 -22.62 -5.98 36.27
N SER A 124 -23.91 -5.82 35.93
CA SER A 124 -24.98 -6.74 36.33
C SER A 124 -25.90 -7.09 35.15
N THR A 125 -26.17 -8.37 34.97
CA THR A 125 -27.06 -8.91 33.93
C THR A 125 -28.54 -8.85 34.31
N GLU A 126 -28.86 -8.48 35.56
CA GLU A 126 -30.23 -8.56 36.10
C GLU A 126 -31.08 -7.29 35.90
N THR A 127 -30.48 -6.14 35.56
CA THR A 127 -31.22 -4.86 35.45
C THR A 127 -30.98 -4.04 34.18
N SER A 128 -30.12 -4.49 33.27
CA SER A 128 -29.75 -3.72 32.08
C SER A 128 -29.92 -4.54 30.81
N GLY A 129 -31.06 -4.40 30.13
CA GLY A 129 -31.27 -4.91 28.77
C GLY A 129 -30.57 -4.07 27.69
N GLY A 130 -29.40 -3.49 28.00
CA GLY A 130 -28.63 -2.62 27.12
C GLY A 130 -27.37 -3.28 26.58
N ASP A 131 -26.85 -2.75 25.47
CA ASP A 131 -25.69 -3.26 24.72
C ASP A 131 -24.33 -3.10 25.44
N GLY A 132 -24.30 -2.61 26.69
CA GLY A 132 -23.08 -2.29 27.41
C GLY A 132 -22.51 -0.92 27.06
N PHE A 133 -21.23 -0.68 27.34
CA PHE A 133 -20.55 0.60 27.06
C PHE A 133 -19.57 0.45 25.90
N LEU A 134 -19.72 1.24 24.84
CA LEU A 134 -18.80 1.25 23.70
C LEU A 134 -17.42 1.75 24.16
N VAL A 135 -16.39 0.93 23.97
CA VAL A 135 -15.01 1.23 24.38
C VAL A 135 -14.02 1.35 23.24
N GLY A 136 -14.43 1.04 22.01
CA GLY A 136 -13.53 1.13 20.87
C GLY A 136 -14.05 0.43 19.64
N PHE A 137 -13.19 0.36 18.64
CA PHE A 137 -13.44 -0.33 17.38
C PHE A 137 -12.25 -1.16 16.96
N VAL A 138 -12.52 -2.25 16.27
CA VAL A 138 -11.51 -3.10 15.63
C VAL A 138 -11.75 -3.07 14.14
N CYS A 139 -10.70 -2.94 13.34
CA CYS A 139 -10.81 -2.84 11.90
C CYS A 139 -9.74 -3.70 11.20
N VAL A 140 -10.16 -4.38 10.13
CA VAL A 140 -9.33 -5.21 9.28
C VAL A 140 -9.71 -4.95 7.82
N ARG A 141 -8.76 -4.47 7.03
CA ARG A 141 -8.86 -4.40 5.56
C ARG A 141 -8.08 -5.54 4.96
N ALA A 142 -8.60 -6.18 3.92
CA ALA A 142 -7.86 -7.18 3.15
C ALA A 142 -8.30 -7.17 1.68
N HIS A 143 -7.37 -7.49 0.78
CA HIS A 143 -7.64 -7.61 -0.65
C HIS A 143 -8.38 -8.92 -0.98
N TRP A 144 -9.58 -8.81 -1.54
CA TRP A 144 -10.37 -9.93 -2.01
C TRP A 144 -10.15 -10.15 -3.51
N MET A 145 -10.17 -11.42 -3.95
CA MET A 145 -9.83 -11.74 -5.35
C MET A 145 -10.90 -11.38 -6.38
N ASP A 146 -12.18 -11.40 -5.99
CA ASP A 146 -13.27 -11.19 -6.93
C ASP A 146 -14.58 -10.79 -6.25
N LEU A 147 -15.11 -9.63 -6.65
CA LEU A 147 -16.43 -9.12 -6.23
C LEU A 147 -17.33 -8.87 -7.43
N GLY A 148 -17.19 -9.66 -8.50
CA GLY A 148 -18.08 -9.59 -9.66
C GLY A 148 -17.90 -8.32 -10.50
N ALA A 149 -16.68 -7.76 -10.57
CA ALA A 149 -16.36 -6.68 -11.51
C ALA A 149 -16.53 -7.15 -12.97
N LYS A 150 -16.54 -6.22 -13.94
CA LYS A 150 -16.84 -6.55 -15.34
C LYS A 150 -15.91 -7.63 -15.92
N ASP A 151 -14.65 -7.62 -15.50
CA ASP A 151 -13.64 -8.60 -15.88
C ASP A 151 -13.12 -9.36 -14.65
N PRO A 152 -12.62 -10.61 -14.83
CA PRO A 152 -11.89 -11.30 -13.78
C PRO A 152 -10.54 -10.62 -13.49
N GLY A 153 -10.09 -10.67 -12.24
CA GLY A 153 -8.83 -10.05 -11.83
C GLY A 153 -8.92 -8.53 -11.86
N TYR A 154 -7.87 -7.87 -12.35
CA TYR A 154 -7.86 -6.41 -12.45
C TYR A 154 -8.69 -5.86 -13.62
N VAL A 155 -9.50 -4.83 -13.34
CA VAL A 155 -10.19 -4.03 -14.35
C VAL A 155 -9.30 -2.84 -14.73
N LEU A 156 -8.81 -2.82 -15.97
CA LEU A 156 -7.79 -1.86 -16.42
C LEU A 156 -8.37 -0.69 -17.24
N ASP A 157 -9.64 -0.76 -17.57
CA ASP A 157 -10.35 0.10 -18.53
C ASP A 157 -11.80 0.39 -18.07
N SER A 158 -12.08 0.35 -16.76
CA SER A 158 -13.36 0.87 -16.25
C SER A 158 -13.42 2.39 -16.44
N THR A 159 -14.57 2.85 -16.91
CA THR A 159 -14.93 4.27 -17.05
C THR A 159 -15.96 4.73 -16.02
N ASP A 160 -16.49 3.78 -15.24
CA ASP A 160 -17.47 4.00 -14.20
C ASP A 160 -17.26 2.97 -13.09
N VAL A 161 -17.37 3.39 -11.83
CA VAL A 161 -17.20 2.51 -10.65
C VAL A 161 -18.14 1.30 -10.65
N HIS A 162 -19.30 1.36 -11.32
CA HIS A 162 -20.21 0.20 -11.42
C HIS A 162 -19.64 -0.96 -12.25
N GLN A 163 -18.52 -0.73 -12.96
CA GLN A 163 -17.77 -1.78 -13.64
C GLN A 163 -16.77 -2.49 -12.72
N GLU A 164 -16.60 -2.02 -11.48
CA GLU A 164 -15.55 -2.41 -10.53
C GLU A 164 -16.01 -3.42 -9.48
N GLY A 165 -17.24 -3.91 -9.60
CA GLY A 165 -17.81 -4.95 -8.75
C GLY A 165 -18.82 -4.45 -7.73
N LEU A 166 -19.20 -5.32 -6.81
CA LEU A 166 -20.21 -5.04 -5.80
C LEU A 166 -19.71 -4.04 -4.75
N LEU A 167 -20.55 -3.06 -4.44
CA LEU A 167 -20.25 -2.00 -3.49
C LEU A 167 -21.14 -2.10 -2.24
N PHE A 168 -20.49 -2.14 -1.08
CA PHE A 168 -21.04 -2.16 0.26
C PHE A 168 -20.58 -0.88 0.98
N PRO A 169 -21.50 0.06 1.27
CA PRO A 169 -21.16 1.37 1.83
C PRO A 169 -21.10 1.38 3.37
N GLY A 170 -21.20 0.23 4.03
CA GLY A 170 -21.37 0.10 5.48
C GLY A 170 -22.39 -0.99 5.82
N THR A 171 -22.29 -2.15 5.18
CA THR A 171 -23.28 -3.22 5.26
C THR A 171 -22.91 -4.23 6.35
N LYS A 172 -23.85 -4.57 7.24
CA LYS A 172 -23.62 -5.64 8.23
C LYS A 172 -23.47 -6.99 7.54
N VAL A 173 -22.31 -7.60 7.73
CA VAL A 173 -22.05 -9.01 7.37
C VAL A 173 -22.32 -9.93 8.55
N TYR A 174 -22.19 -9.43 9.78
CA TYR A 174 -22.73 -10.06 10.98
C TYR A 174 -23.60 -9.07 11.73
N SER A 175 -24.74 -9.54 12.23
CA SER A 175 -25.67 -8.78 13.06
C SER A 175 -25.82 -9.49 14.39
N ARG A 176 -25.42 -8.84 15.48
CA ARG A 176 -25.48 -9.36 16.86
C ARG A 176 -24.86 -10.75 17.01
N GLY A 177 -23.73 -10.98 16.35
CA GLY A 177 -22.98 -12.24 16.40
C GLY A 177 -23.39 -13.27 15.35
N GLU A 178 -24.51 -13.08 14.67
CA GLU A 178 -25.02 -14.02 13.66
C GLU A 178 -24.70 -13.53 12.23
N PRO A 179 -24.26 -14.42 11.32
CA PRO A 179 -24.00 -14.05 9.93
C PRO A 179 -25.27 -13.61 9.22
N VAL A 180 -25.19 -12.50 8.47
CA VAL A 180 -26.30 -12.01 7.66
C VAL A 180 -26.31 -12.80 6.35
N ARG A 181 -27.04 -13.92 6.37
CA ARG A 181 -27.03 -14.91 5.29
C ARG A 181 -27.27 -14.32 3.90
N ASP A 182 -28.24 -13.41 3.76
CA ASP A 182 -28.56 -12.81 2.46
C ASP A 182 -27.38 -12.01 1.88
N ILE A 183 -26.58 -11.37 2.73
CA ILE A 183 -25.37 -10.64 2.32
C ILE A 183 -24.25 -11.61 1.95
N HIS A 184 -24.07 -12.68 2.73
CA HIS A 184 -23.12 -13.74 2.39
C HIS A 184 -23.46 -14.41 1.05
N ASP A 185 -24.74 -14.68 0.78
CA ASP A 185 -25.21 -15.24 -0.48
C ASP A 185 -24.99 -14.25 -1.64
N LEU A 186 -25.24 -12.95 -1.41
CA LEU A 186 -24.97 -11.92 -2.42
C LEU A 186 -23.48 -11.84 -2.77
N ILE A 187 -22.57 -11.93 -1.79
CA ILE A 187 -21.12 -12.00 -2.03
C ILE A 187 -20.77 -13.30 -2.77
N ARG A 188 -21.26 -14.45 -2.29
CA ARG A 188 -20.93 -15.78 -2.82
C ARG A 188 -21.32 -15.91 -4.29
N PHE A 189 -22.56 -15.59 -4.64
CA PHE A 189 -23.11 -15.88 -5.97
C PHE A 189 -22.76 -14.83 -7.03
N ASN A 190 -22.12 -13.73 -6.64
CA ASN A 190 -21.57 -12.75 -7.57
C ASN A 190 -20.04 -12.86 -7.72
N SER A 191 -19.40 -13.85 -7.08
CA SER A 191 -17.97 -14.07 -7.19
C SER A 191 -17.65 -15.24 -8.14
N ARG A 192 -16.59 -15.07 -8.92
CA ARG A 192 -15.92 -16.13 -9.70
C ARG A 192 -15.10 -17.07 -8.82
N LEU A 193 -14.76 -16.64 -7.61
CA LEU A 193 -13.92 -17.36 -6.64
C LEU A 193 -14.62 -17.42 -5.26
N PRO A 194 -15.84 -17.98 -5.18
CA PRO A 194 -16.71 -17.85 -4.01
C PRO A 194 -16.12 -18.41 -2.72
N ASP A 195 -15.40 -19.54 -2.79
CA ASP A 195 -14.84 -20.18 -1.61
C ASP A 195 -13.61 -19.42 -1.07
N LEU A 196 -12.81 -18.79 -1.94
CA LEU A 196 -11.72 -17.91 -1.50
C LEU A 196 -12.28 -16.66 -0.81
N VAL A 197 -13.25 -16.01 -1.45
CA VAL A 197 -13.85 -14.77 -0.94
C VAL A 197 -14.54 -14.98 0.41
N LEU A 198 -15.35 -16.04 0.55
CA LEU A 198 -15.95 -16.35 1.85
C LEU A 198 -14.92 -16.84 2.88
N GLY A 199 -13.87 -17.54 2.44
CA GLY A 199 -12.74 -17.91 3.29
C GLY A 199 -12.07 -16.68 3.90
N ASP A 200 -11.75 -15.68 3.08
CA ASP A 200 -11.12 -14.43 3.51
C ASP A 200 -12.05 -13.56 4.36
N LEU A 201 -13.35 -13.52 4.04
CA LEU A 201 -14.36 -12.92 4.93
C LEU A 201 -14.31 -13.53 6.34
N HIS A 202 -14.31 -14.87 6.43
CA HIS A 202 -14.21 -15.55 7.72
C HIS A 202 -12.85 -15.33 8.42
N ALA A 203 -11.76 -15.23 7.67
CA ALA A 203 -10.43 -14.90 8.20
C ALA A 203 -10.41 -13.50 8.81
N GLN A 204 -11.00 -12.50 8.15
CA GLN A 204 -11.16 -11.14 8.69
C GLN A 204 -12.04 -11.13 9.95
N VAL A 205 -13.15 -11.88 9.95
CA VAL A 205 -14.01 -12.04 11.13
C VAL A 205 -13.22 -12.65 12.30
N ALA A 206 -12.41 -13.68 12.06
CA ALA A 206 -11.57 -14.29 13.10
C ALA A 206 -10.53 -13.31 13.66
N ALA A 207 -9.92 -12.49 12.81
CA ALA A 207 -9.02 -11.43 13.21
C ALA A 207 -9.73 -10.35 14.05
N ILE A 208 -10.92 -9.90 13.64
CA ILE A 208 -11.75 -8.95 14.40
C ILE A 208 -12.09 -9.48 15.79
N ARG A 209 -12.60 -10.73 15.88
CA ARG A 209 -12.92 -11.36 17.17
C ARG A 209 -11.70 -11.51 18.08
N THR A 210 -10.51 -11.70 17.49
CA THR A 210 -9.25 -11.70 18.22
C THR A 210 -8.95 -10.32 18.80
N GLY A 211 -9.09 -9.26 18.00
CA GLY A 211 -8.92 -7.88 18.45
C GLY A 211 -9.91 -7.49 19.55
N GLU A 212 -11.20 -7.81 19.39
CA GLU A 212 -12.24 -7.56 20.38
C GLU A 212 -11.86 -8.17 21.74
N ARG A 213 -11.51 -9.47 21.73
CA ARG A 213 -11.10 -10.20 22.93
C ARG A 213 -9.89 -9.55 23.59
N ARG A 214 -8.83 -9.24 22.83
CA ARG A 214 -7.59 -8.67 23.38
C ARG A 214 -7.77 -7.26 23.91
N LEU A 215 -8.60 -6.44 23.27
CA LEU A 215 -8.95 -5.12 23.79
C LEU A 215 -9.70 -5.24 25.13
N LEU A 216 -10.71 -6.11 25.19
CA LEU A 216 -11.47 -6.35 26.42
C LEU A 216 -10.61 -6.93 27.56
N GLU A 217 -9.69 -7.85 27.27
CA GLU A 217 -8.73 -8.39 28.23
C GLU A 217 -7.82 -7.28 28.79
N THR A 218 -7.32 -6.40 27.93
CA THR A 218 -6.47 -5.27 28.32
C THR A 218 -7.24 -4.31 29.22
N ILE A 219 -8.46 -3.94 28.84
CA ILE A 219 -9.34 -3.08 29.63
C ILE A 219 -9.72 -3.73 30.96
N THR A 220 -10.02 -5.03 30.97
CA THR A 220 -10.35 -5.77 32.21
C THR A 220 -9.15 -5.79 33.17
N LYS A 221 -7.94 -5.94 32.63
CA LYS A 221 -6.72 -6.01 33.42
C LYS A 221 -6.33 -4.66 34.04
N PHE A 222 -6.47 -3.56 33.31
CA PHE A 222 -5.97 -2.24 33.73
C PHE A 222 -7.08 -1.25 34.11
N SER A 223 -8.35 -1.58 33.88
CA SER A 223 -9.53 -0.69 33.85
C SER A 223 -9.53 0.29 32.66
N LYS A 224 -10.73 0.66 32.20
CA LYS A 224 -10.92 1.61 31.09
C LYS A 224 -10.25 2.97 31.36
N PRO A 225 -10.42 3.63 32.53
CA PRO A 225 -9.78 4.92 32.79
C PRO A 225 -8.25 4.89 32.69
N THR A 226 -7.60 3.82 33.15
CA THR A 226 -6.14 3.66 33.05
C THR A 226 -5.71 3.47 31.60
N VAL A 227 -6.45 2.65 30.83
CA VAL A 227 -6.15 2.46 29.40
C VAL A 227 -6.29 3.78 28.65
N ASP A 228 -7.35 4.55 28.92
CA ASP A 228 -7.58 5.86 28.29
C ASP A 228 -6.48 6.86 28.62
N ALA A 229 -6.08 6.93 29.90
CA ALA A 229 -4.98 7.78 30.33
C ALA A 229 -3.67 7.39 29.64
N ALA A 230 -3.37 6.10 29.54
CA ALA A 230 -2.17 5.61 28.86
C ALA A 230 -2.18 5.94 27.37
N VAL A 231 -3.29 5.69 26.66
CA VAL A 231 -3.45 6.03 25.23
C VAL A 231 -3.31 7.53 25.01
N ALA A 232 -3.92 8.37 25.85
CA ALA A 232 -3.79 9.81 25.77
C ALA A 232 -2.34 10.28 25.93
N VAL A 233 -1.59 9.71 26.88
CA VAL A 233 -0.16 10.00 27.08
C VAL A 233 0.68 9.58 25.88
N VAL A 234 0.47 8.37 25.35
CA VAL A 234 1.19 7.88 24.16
C VAL A 234 0.94 8.79 22.96
N ARG A 235 -0.32 9.11 22.69
CA ARG A 235 -0.71 9.99 21.58
C ARG A 235 -0.07 11.38 21.70
N ALA A 236 -0.13 12.00 22.88
CA ALA A 236 0.47 13.31 23.12
C ALA A 236 2.00 13.29 22.94
N ARG A 237 2.67 12.22 23.38
CA ARG A 237 4.12 12.02 23.18
C ARG A 237 4.46 11.84 21.70
N SER A 238 3.70 11.02 20.98
CA SER A 238 3.87 10.80 19.54
C SER A 238 3.69 12.10 18.75
N GLU A 239 2.65 12.88 19.04
CA GLU A 239 2.45 14.19 18.41
C GLU A 239 3.61 15.14 18.70
N ALA A 240 4.00 15.30 19.98
CA ALA A 240 5.09 16.19 20.35
C ALA A 240 6.41 15.81 19.65
N ARG A 241 6.69 14.50 19.54
CA ARG A 241 7.87 13.98 18.84
C ARG A 241 7.81 14.25 17.34
N THR A 242 6.67 13.98 16.67
CA THR A 242 6.52 14.27 15.24
C THR A 242 6.69 15.77 14.97
N ARG A 243 6.08 16.65 15.78
CA ARG A 243 6.23 18.10 15.65
C ARG A 243 7.68 18.56 15.86
N ALA A 244 8.38 18.00 16.86
CA ALA A 244 9.78 18.30 17.10
C ALA A 244 10.67 17.84 15.94
N ALA A 245 10.41 16.66 15.36
CA ALA A 245 11.12 16.18 14.19
C ALA A 245 10.89 17.10 12.98
N LEU A 246 9.64 17.51 12.72
CA LEU A 246 9.32 18.46 11.65
C LEU A 246 10.00 19.83 11.85
N ALA A 247 10.09 20.32 13.09
CA ALA A 247 10.78 21.58 13.40
C ALA A 247 12.30 21.51 13.17
N ALA A 248 12.89 20.31 13.23
CA ALA A 248 14.32 20.07 12.97
C ALA A 248 14.64 19.89 11.47
N LEU A 249 13.63 19.68 10.63
CA LEU A 249 13.79 19.61 9.18
C LEU A 249 14.01 21.01 8.57
N PRO A 250 14.53 21.11 7.34
CA PRO A 250 14.47 22.33 6.57
C PRO A 250 13.02 22.85 6.52
N GLN A 251 12.85 24.15 6.79
CA GLN A 251 11.56 24.82 6.71
C GLN A 251 11.40 25.42 5.31
N GLY A 252 10.24 25.24 4.68
CA GLY A 252 10.02 25.72 3.33
C GLY A 252 8.89 25.02 2.60
N SER A 253 8.72 25.38 1.33
CA SER A 253 7.76 24.78 0.41
C SER A 253 8.47 24.38 -0.88
N TRP A 254 8.23 23.15 -1.34
CA TRP A 254 8.82 22.62 -2.56
C TRP A 254 7.75 22.02 -3.46
N THR A 255 7.84 22.30 -4.76
CA THR A 255 6.89 21.81 -5.75
C THR A 255 7.57 20.84 -6.69
N ALA A 256 6.95 19.70 -6.94
CA ALA A 256 7.40 18.75 -7.95
C ALA A 256 6.26 18.38 -8.91
N GLU A 257 6.66 17.91 -10.10
CA GLU A 257 5.77 17.36 -11.11
C GLU A 257 6.31 16.02 -11.61
N ASP A 258 5.38 15.14 -11.95
CA ASP A 258 5.64 13.86 -12.60
C ASP A 258 4.39 13.43 -13.42
N TRP A 259 4.51 12.32 -14.14
CA TRP A 259 3.47 11.84 -15.04
C TRP A 259 3.17 10.35 -14.82
N LEU A 260 1.88 10.02 -14.91
CA LEU A 260 1.40 8.66 -15.12
C LEU A 260 1.31 8.41 -16.63
N ASP A 261 1.65 7.22 -17.09
CA ASP A 261 1.69 6.90 -18.54
C ASP A 261 0.33 7.10 -19.25
N ASP A 262 -0.76 6.58 -18.69
CA ASP A 262 -2.09 6.54 -19.30
C ASP A 262 -3.19 6.23 -18.27
N ASP A 263 -4.47 6.34 -18.67
CA ASP A 263 -5.63 5.90 -17.88
C ASP A 263 -6.24 4.58 -18.36
N GLY A 264 -5.62 3.85 -19.29
CA GLY A 264 -6.19 2.63 -19.89
C GLY A 264 -7.33 2.89 -20.90
N ILE A 265 -7.75 4.13 -21.09
CA ILE A 265 -8.78 4.53 -22.08
C ILE A 265 -8.17 5.36 -23.20
N THR A 266 -7.23 6.22 -22.84
CA THR A 266 -6.45 7.09 -23.72
C THR A 266 -4.97 6.88 -23.45
N ALA A 267 -4.12 7.09 -24.45
CA ALA A 267 -2.67 7.01 -24.30
C ALA A 267 -2.04 8.34 -23.82
N ASP A 268 -2.87 9.28 -23.36
CA ASP A 268 -2.41 10.60 -22.95
C ASP A 268 -1.80 10.53 -21.54
N PRO A 269 -0.58 11.05 -21.33
CA PRO A 269 0.04 11.04 -20.02
C PRO A 269 -0.70 11.98 -19.06
N ILE A 270 -0.84 11.54 -17.81
CA ILE A 270 -1.63 12.23 -16.79
C ILE A 270 -0.67 12.97 -15.86
N ARG A 271 -0.80 14.30 -15.82
CA ARG A 271 0.05 15.14 -14.98
C ARG A 271 -0.30 15.01 -13.50
N MET A 272 0.72 14.82 -12.68
CA MET A 272 0.66 14.91 -11.23
C MET A 272 1.54 16.07 -10.75
N ARG A 273 1.03 16.85 -9.80
CA ARG A 273 1.74 17.97 -9.20
C ARG A 273 1.48 17.98 -7.70
N VAL A 274 2.54 18.19 -6.92
CA VAL A 274 2.43 18.33 -5.47
C VAL A 274 3.27 19.52 -5.00
N THR A 275 2.79 20.20 -3.97
CA THR A 275 3.57 21.14 -3.17
C THR A 275 3.61 20.65 -1.73
N VAL A 276 4.80 20.42 -1.20
CA VAL A 276 5.02 19.98 0.18
C VAL A 276 5.55 21.15 0.97
N THR A 277 4.90 21.47 2.09
CA THR A 277 5.29 22.56 2.99
C THR A 277 5.58 22.01 4.39
N ILE A 278 6.75 22.34 4.91
CA ILE A 278 7.14 22.11 6.30
C ILE A 278 7.30 23.47 6.96
N ALA A 279 6.43 23.76 7.91
CA ALA A 279 6.42 25.01 8.66
C ALA A 279 5.78 24.79 10.04
N ASP A 280 6.30 25.45 11.07
CA ASP A 280 5.68 25.54 12.40
C ASP A 280 5.29 24.18 13.03
N GLY A 281 6.12 23.15 12.79
CA GLY A 281 5.84 21.78 13.27
C GLY A 281 4.64 21.11 12.58
N THR A 282 4.32 21.52 11.35
CA THR A 282 3.27 20.95 10.51
C THR A 282 3.83 20.46 9.18
N PHE A 283 3.16 19.48 8.58
CA PHE A 283 3.51 18.90 7.28
C PHE A 283 2.27 18.98 6.38
N THR A 284 2.31 19.88 5.40
CA THR A 284 1.19 20.09 4.47
C THR A 284 1.55 19.55 3.09
N VAL A 285 0.68 18.71 2.53
CA VAL A 285 0.82 18.16 1.17
C VAL A 285 -0.37 18.65 0.34
N ASP A 286 -0.10 19.47 -0.66
CA ASP A 286 -1.10 20.08 -1.53
C ASP A 286 -0.97 19.58 -2.96
N PHE A 287 -2.00 18.92 -3.47
CA PHE A 287 -2.06 18.35 -4.81
C PHE A 287 -2.65 19.32 -5.86
N ALA A 288 -2.84 20.59 -5.53
CA ALA A 288 -3.32 21.61 -6.45
C ALA A 288 -2.47 21.67 -7.74
N GLY A 289 -3.15 21.72 -8.88
CA GLY A 289 -2.53 21.72 -10.22
C GLY A 289 -2.24 20.33 -10.79
N SER A 290 -2.59 19.25 -10.09
CA SER A 290 -2.72 17.92 -10.67
C SER A 290 -3.89 17.86 -11.66
N ALA A 291 -3.92 16.82 -12.51
CA ALA A 291 -4.99 16.61 -13.46
C ALA A 291 -6.39 16.51 -12.80
N PRO A 292 -7.47 16.88 -13.52
CA PRO A 292 -8.82 16.47 -13.15
C PRO A 292 -8.91 14.94 -13.08
N ALA A 293 -10.00 14.41 -12.52
CA ALA A 293 -10.25 12.97 -12.55
C ALA A 293 -10.14 12.42 -13.99
N ALA A 294 -9.33 11.38 -14.15
CA ALA A 294 -9.16 10.66 -15.39
C ALA A 294 -10.43 9.88 -15.73
N ARG A 295 -10.60 9.56 -17.03
CA ARG A 295 -11.75 8.78 -17.47
C ARG A 295 -11.63 7.32 -17.06
N GLY A 296 -10.41 6.78 -17.09
CA GLY A 296 -10.12 5.41 -16.66
C GLY A 296 -9.79 5.25 -15.17
N PRO A 297 -9.49 4.02 -14.69
CA PRO A 297 -9.55 3.64 -13.27
C PRO A 297 -8.36 4.05 -12.41
N VAL A 298 -7.63 5.10 -12.79
CA VAL A 298 -6.42 5.57 -12.11
C VAL A 298 -6.71 6.62 -11.04
N ASN A 299 -7.98 6.92 -10.76
CA ASN A 299 -8.35 7.96 -9.80
C ASN A 299 -8.20 7.48 -8.36
N MET A 300 -7.68 8.36 -7.49
CA MET A 300 -7.45 8.06 -6.09
C MET A 300 -8.64 8.51 -5.22
N PRO A 301 -9.22 7.60 -4.42
CA PRO A 301 -10.06 8.01 -3.30
C PRO A 301 -9.29 8.93 -2.34
N PHE A 302 -9.92 9.99 -1.84
CA PHE A 302 -9.22 10.98 -1.02
C PHE A 302 -8.58 10.40 0.24
N GLY A 303 -9.22 9.42 0.88
CA GLY A 303 -8.62 8.74 2.04
C GLY A 303 -7.32 7.99 1.69
N ALA A 304 -7.17 7.47 0.47
CA ALA A 304 -5.93 6.84 0.01
C ALA A 304 -4.83 7.89 -0.22
N THR A 305 -5.19 9.07 -0.75
CA THR A 305 -4.29 10.23 -0.84
C THR A 305 -3.79 10.66 0.55
N ILE A 306 -4.65 10.62 1.57
CA ILE A 306 -4.24 10.89 2.96
C ILE A 306 -3.27 9.81 3.47
N ALA A 307 -3.61 8.53 3.29
CA ALA A 307 -2.80 7.40 3.75
C ALA A 307 -1.38 7.44 3.16
N LEU A 308 -1.28 7.71 1.86
CA LEU A 308 -0.02 7.97 1.17
C LEU A 308 0.82 9.03 1.90
N CYS A 309 0.23 10.18 2.24
CA CYS A 309 0.95 11.26 2.90
C CYS A 309 1.38 10.91 4.33
N LYS A 310 0.60 10.05 5.03
CA LYS A 310 0.99 9.53 6.35
C LYS A 310 2.25 8.67 6.27
N VAL A 311 2.39 7.84 5.24
CA VAL A 311 3.60 7.03 5.00
C VAL A 311 4.82 7.94 4.89
N VAL A 312 4.75 8.99 4.07
CA VAL A 312 5.87 9.92 3.88
C VAL A 312 6.19 10.67 5.17
N LEU A 313 5.18 11.20 5.87
CA LEU A 313 5.38 11.87 7.16
C LEU A 313 6.10 10.94 8.15
N LYS A 314 5.60 9.71 8.31
CA LYS A 314 6.19 8.74 9.23
C LYS A 314 7.63 8.40 8.87
N ALA A 315 7.93 8.19 7.58
CA ALA A 315 9.29 7.92 7.12
C ALA A 315 10.26 9.06 7.48
N LEU A 316 9.81 10.32 7.41
CA LEU A 316 10.62 11.49 7.74
C LEU A 316 10.82 11.71 9.25
N THR A 317 9.80 11.42 10.06
CA THR A 317 9.75 11.88 11.47
C THR A 317 9.93 10.78 12.50
N GLY A 318 9.65 9.52 12.15
CA GLY A 318 9.70 8.41 13.10
C GLY A 318 9.53 7.04 12.42
N PRO A 319 10.49 6.62 11.56
CA PRO A 319 10.40 5.37 10.82
C PRO A 319 10.28 4.15 11.76
N ASP A 320 11.03 4.14 12.87
CA ASP A 320 11.08 3.00 13.82
C ASP A 320 9.94 2.98 14.86
N GLU A 321 9.11 4.02 14.89
CA GLU A 321 8.11 4.19 15.93
C GLU A 321 6.75 3.59 15.52
N PRO A 322 6.06 2.84 16.39
CA PRO A 322 4.70 2.40 16.11
C PRO A 322 3.77 3.57 15.75
N GLY A 323 2.86 3.34 14.79
CA GLY A 323 1.86 4.33 14.38
C GLY A 323 0.71 4.46 15.39
N ASP A 324 0.29 5.69 15.59
CA ASP A 324 -0.92 6.08 16.36
C ASP A 324 -1.47 7.42 15.81
N GLU A 325 -2.64 7.86 16.27
CA GLU A 325 -3.24 9.11 15.78
C GLU A 325 -2.31 10.33 15.97
N GLY A 326 -1.55 10.38 17.06
CA GLY A 326 -0.65 11.48 17.39
C GLY A 326 0.51 11.58 16.42
N SER A 327 1.02 10.44 15.95
CA SER A 327 2.11 10.38 14.96
C SER A 327 1.77 11.06 13.63
N THR A 328 0.48 11.20 13.30
CA THR A 328 -0.01 11.82 12.06
C THR A 328 -0.81 13.10 12.28
N ALA A 329 -1.02 13.52 13.54
CA ALA A 329 -1.74 14.74 13.89
C ALA A 329 -1.23 16.04 13.21
N PRO A 330 0.08 16.24 12.94
CA PRO A 330 0.55 17.45 12.26
C PRO A 330 0.43 17.40 10.72
N LEU A 331 -0.19 16.35 10.16
CA LEU A 331 -0.42 16.22 8.71
C LEU A 331 -1.64 17.03 8.26
N THR A 332 -1.49 17.80 7.18
CA THR A 332 -2.60 18.36 6.41
C THR A 332 -2.48 17.94 4.96
N VAL A 333 -3.56 17.43 4.37
CA VAL A 333 -3.60 17.01 2.97
C VAL A 333 -4.70 17.76 2.24
N LEU A 334 -4.35 18.37 1.11
CA LEU A 334 -5.25 19.17 0.29
C LEU A 334 -5.34 18.57 -1.11
N ALA A 335 -6.57 18.25 -1.53
CA ALA A 335 -6.89 17.87 -2.91
C ALA A 335 -8.34 18.27 -3.20
N GLU A 336 -8.57 18.97 -4.31
CA GLU A 336 -9.90 19.44 -4.69
C GLU A 336 -10.78 18.27 -5.15
N PRO A 337 -12.05 18.16 -4.70
CA PRO A 337 -12.97 17.12 -5.17
C PRO A 337 -13.10 17.11 -6.70
N GLY A 338 -13.05 15.93 -7.31
CA GLY A 338 -13.11 15.77 -8.77
C GLY A 338 -11.76 15.88 -9.48
N THR A 339 -10.66 15.92 -8.73
CA THR A 339 -9.29 15.78 -9.25
C THR A 339 -8.78 14.35 -9.14
N LEU A 340 -7.67 14.05 -9.81
CA LEU A 340 -7.01 12.74 -9.78
C LEU A 340 -6.76 12.22 -8.34
N PHE A 341 -6.47 13.12 -7.39
CA PHE A 341 -6.18 12.81 -5.99
C PHE A 341 -7.39 12.90 -5.05
N HIS A 342 -8.58 13.16 -5.59
CA HIS A 342 -9.84 13.20 -4.85
C HIS A 342 -10.98 12.79 -5.78
N ALA A 343 -11.02 11.49 -6.11
CA ALA A 343 -12.10 10.89 -6.86
C ALA A 343 -13.46 11.17 -6.19
N VAL A 344 -14.46 11.46 -7.01
CA VAL A 344 -15.86 11.60 -6.59
C VAL A 344 -16.73 10.72 -7.45
N TYR A 345 -17.84 10.24 -6.90
CA TYR A 345 -18.75 9.36 -7.62
C TYR A 345 -19.25 9.98 -8.94
N PRO A 346 -19.25 9.23 -10.07
CA PRO A 346 -18.98 7.79 -10.23
C PRO A 346 -17.57 7.45 -10.78
N ALA A 347 -16.56 8.29 -10.56
CA ALA A 347 -15.21 8.09 -11.13
C ALA A 347 -14.62 6.70 -10.79
N PRO A 348 -14.10 5.95 -11.77
CA PRO A 348 -13.49 4.64 -11.54
C PRO A 348 -12.15 4.76 -10.78
N THR A 349 -11.86 3.80 -9.90
CA THR A 349 -10.74 3.85 -8.92
C THR A 349 -9.96 2.55 -8.82
N PHE A 350 -10.19 1.59 -9.72
CA PHE A 350 -9.70 0.22 -9.57
C PHE A 350 -8.17 0.10 -9.46
N THR A 351 -7.43 0.96 -10.17
CA THR A 351 -5.95 0.91 -10.24
C THR A 351 -5.35 1.97 -9.33
N LEU A 352 -4.72 1.55 -8.22
CA LEU A 352 -4.13 2.45 -7.23
C LEU A 352 -2.70 2.93 -7.55
N TRP A 353 -2.20 2.65 -8.75
CA TRP A 353 -0.83 2.98 -9.17
C TRP A 353 -0.52 4.47 -9.13
N THR A 354 -1.52 5.32 -9.30
CA THR A 354 -1.39 6.77 -9.08
C THR A 354 -0.84 7.09 -7.69
N GLY A 355 -1.28 6.37 -6.66
CA GLY A 355 -0.78 6.52 -5.29
C GLY A 355 0.66 6.07 -5.13
N ILE A 356 1.04 4.97 -5.79
CA ILE A 356 2.41 4.43 -5.79
C ILE A 356 3.38 5.45 -6.39
N VAL A 357 3.07 5.97 -7.58
CA VAL A 357 3.91 6.99 -8.24
C VAL A 357 3.88 8.32 -7.48
N ALA A 358 2.74 8.69 -6.91
CA ALA A 358 2.64 9.92 -6.12
C ALA A 358 3.51 9.88 -4.85
N LEU A 359 3.82 8.71 -4.32
CA LEU A 359 4.76 8.56 -3.22
C LEU A 359 6.16 9.04 -3.61
N GLU A 360 6.64 8.64 -4.78
CA GLU A 360 7.90 9.14 -5.34
C GLU A 360 7.82 10.63 -5.65
N LEU A 361 6.67 11.14 -6.11
CA LEU A 361 6.46 12.56 -6.37
C LEU A 361 6.58 13.43 -5.10
N VAL A 362 6.04 12.98 -3.97
CA VAL A 362 6.18 13.69 -2.70
C VAL A 362 7.64 13.69 -2.24
N HIS A 363 8.36 12.57 -2.39
CA HIS A 363 9.80 12.51 -2.12
C HIS A 363 10.60 13.42 -3.05
N LYS A 364 10.25 13.49 -4.34
CA LYS A 364 10.86 14.39 -5.32
C LYS A 364 10.70 15.87 -4.96
N ALA A 365 9.58 16.26 -4.36
CA ALA A 365 9.40 17.60 -3.83
C ALA A 365 10.35 17.85 -2.64
N LEU A 366 10.36 16.94 -1.66
CA LEU A 366 11.19 17.04 -0.47
C LEU A 366 12.70 17.05 -0.79
N ALA A 367 13.14 16.25 -1.75
CA ALA A 367 14.52 16.15 -2.21
C ALA A 367 15.13 17.51 -2.62
N GLN A 368 14.31 18.47 -3.07
CA GLN A 368 14.77 19.82 -3.41
C GLN A 368 15.23 20.64 -2.19
N GLY A 369 14.70 20.34 -1.00
CA GLY A 369 15.04 21.02 0.25
C GLY A 369 15.95 20.24 1.18
N MET A 370 16.01 18.92 1.01
CA MET A 370 16.79 18.02 1.87
C MET A 370 17.41 16.86 1.07
N PRO A 371 18.27 17.14 0.07
CA PRO A 371 18.87 16.14 -0.81
C PRO A 371 19.74 15.11 -0.07
N ASP A 372 20.22 15.44 1.12
CA ASP A 372 21.03 14.55 1.96
C ASP A 372 20.21 13.64 2.88
N ARG A 373 18.89 13.85 2.97
CA ARG A 373 17.99 13.09 3.86
C ARG A 373 16.96 12.25 3.13
N VAL A 374 16.75 12.51 1.84
CA VAL A 374 15.80 11.80 0.99
C VAL A 374 16.59 11.05 -0.08
N PRO A 375 16.36 9.75 -0.29
CA PRO A 375 17.01 9.00 -1.36
C PRO A 375 16.58 9.53 -2.74
N ALA A 376 17.34 9.21 -3.78
CA ALA A 376 16.83 9.29 -5.15
C ALA A 376 15.58 8.38 -5.34
N SER A 377 14.91 8.51 -6.49
CA SER A 377 13.78 7.65 -6.82
C SER A 377 14.16 6.18 -6.74
N SER A 378 13.26 5.32 -6.26
CA SER A 378 13.33 3.87 -6.56
C SER A 378 12.94 3.64 -8.03
N GLY A 379 12.54 2.42 -8.42
CA GLY A 379 12.09 2.12 -9.79
C GLY A 379 10.88 2.92 -10.32
N GLY A 380 10.40 3.90 -9.56
CA GLY A 380 9.34 4.84 -9.90
C GLY A 380 7.93 4.27 -9.73
N ASP A 381 7.80 2.95 -9.69
CA ASP A 381 6.54 2.22 -9.66
C ASP A 381 6.72 0.82 -9.04
N VAL A 382 5.62 0.11 -8.81
CA VAL A 382 5.55 -1.34 -8.56
C VAL A 382 5.16 -2.03 -9.87
N PRO A 383 6.09 -2.72 -10.56
CA PRO A 383 5.74 -3.52 -11.73
C PRO A 383 4.86 -4.72 -11.37
N GLY A 384 3.55 -4.58 -11.58
CA GLY A 384 2.58 -5.63 -11.33
C GLY A 384 2.30 -6.46 -12.57
N PHE A 385 2.08 -7.76 -12.40
CA PHE A 385 1.46 -8.59 -13.43
C PHE A 385 0.52 -9.64 -12.83
N MET A 386 -0.43 -10.09 -13.65
CA MET A 386 -1.36 -11.15 -13.31
C MET A 386 -1.60 -12.07 -14.50
N MET A 387 -1.82 -13.36 -14.22
CA MET A 387 -2.40 -14.27 -15.21
C MET A 387 -3.78 -14.73 -14.76
N VAL A 388 -4.73 -14.69 -15.70
CA VAL A 388 -6.07 -15.24 -15.54
C VAL A 388 -6.24 -16.38 -16.54
N GLY A 389 -6.80 -17.50 -16.08
CA GLY A 389 -7.04 -18.64 -16.95
C GLY A 389 -7.72 -19.81 -16.24
N THR A 390 -7.71 -20.96 -16.91
CA THR A 390 -8.21 -22.23 -16.37
C THR A 390 -7.04 -23.18 -16.21
N HIS A 391 -6.83 -23.72 -15.02
CA HIS A 391 -5.71 -24.58 -14.71
C HIS A 391 -5.79 -25.89 -15.51
N GLN A 392 -4.72 -26.22 -16.24
CA GLN A 392 -4.69 -27.38 -17.16
C GLN A 392 -4.98 -28.74 -16.49
N ASP A 393 -4.56 -28.94 -15.24
CA ASP A 393 -4.70 -30.24 -14.57
C ASP A 393 -5.99 -30.38 -13.76
N THR A 394 -6.51 -29.27 -13.22
CA THR A 394 -7.68 -29.29 -12.31
C THR A 394 -8.95 -28.81 -13.00
N GLY A 395 -8.82 -28.08 -14.10
CA GLY A 395 -9.94 -27.42 -14.78
C GLY A 395 -10.52 -26.24 -14.01
N GLU A 396 -9.88 -25.81 -12.92
CA GLU A 396 -10.35 -24.72 -12.06
C GLU A 396 -9.93 -23.36 -12.63
N PHE A 397 -10.79 -22.37 -12.46
CA PHE A 397 -10.46 -20.99 -12.78
C PHE A 397 -9.43 -20.45 -11.77
N TYR A 398 -8.44 -19.70 -12.26
CA TYR A 398 -7.48 -19.00 -11.41
C TYR A 398 -7.26 -17.56 -11.88
N ALA A 399 -6.91 -16.72 -10.91
CA ALA A 399 -6.33 -15.40 -11.11
C ALA A 399 -5.13 -15.28 -10.17
N ILE A 400 -3.92 -15.12 -10.70
CA ILE A 400 -2.68 -15.11 -9.91
C ILE A 400 -1.92 -13.84 -10.20
N SER A 401 -1.70 -13.06 -9.15
CA SER A 401 -0.99 -11.77 -9.18
C SER A 401 0.42 -11.91 -8.63
N ASN A 402 1.33 -11.07 -9.12
CA ASN A 402 2.65 -10.87 -8.54
C ASN A 402 3.12 -9.42 -8.76
N ASN A 403 3.83 -8.88 -7.77
CA ASN A 403 4.56 -7.63 -7.88
C ASN A 403 6.05 -7.93 -8.03
N ASP A 404 6.70 -7.36 -9.02
CA ASP A 404 8.12 -7.56 -9.28
C ASP A 404 8.99 -6.52 -8.54
N PRO A 405 10.16 -6.94 -8.02
CA PRO A 405 11.13 -6.02 -7.44
C PRO A 405 11.69 -4.99 -8.42
N VAL A 406 12.13 -3.86 -7.87
CA VAL A 406 12.81 -2.75 -8.54
C VAL A 406 14.15 -2.46 -7.85
N GLY A 407 14.90 -1.50 -8.37
CA GLY A 407 15.99 -0.89 -7.61
C GLY A 407 15.53 0.29 -6.76
N TRP A 408 16.10 0.46 -5.57
CA TRP A 408 15.91 1.68 -4.76
C TRP A 408 16.91 2.78 -5.12
N GLY A 409 16.59 4.04 -4.85
CA GLY A 409 17.50 5.14 -5.16
C GLY A 409 18.74 5.18 -4.28
N GLY A 410 19.85 5.67 -4.84
CA GLY A 410 21.06 5.99 -4.08
C GLY A 410 20.79 7.06 -3.03
N THR A 411 21.51 7.00 -1.91
CA THR A 411 21.44 8.01 -0.83
C THR A 411 22.73 8.83 -0.80
N ALA A 412 22.79 9.85 0.05
CA ALA A 412 24.02 10.59 0.28
C ALA A 412 25.12 9.75 1.00
N GLU A 413 24.79 8.56 1.48
CA GLU A 413 25.67 7.75 2.32
C GLU A 413 25.96 6.34 1.77
N HIS A 414 25.05 5.74 1.00
CA HIS A 414 25.17 4.38 0.49
C HIS A 414 24.38 4.15 -0.82
N ASP A 415 24.70 3.05 -1.52
CA ASP A 415 23.96 2.66 -2.73
C ASP A 415 22.53 2.27 -2.39
N GLY A 416 21.64 2.40 -3.37
CA GLY A 416 20.29 1.88 -3.27
C GLY A 416 20.26 0.35 -3.26
N LEU A 417 19.23 -0.23 -2.65
CA LEU A 417 19.04 -1.68 -2.62
C LEU A 417 18.68 -2.22 -4.00
N ASP A 418 19.36 -3.29 -4.42
CA ASP A 418 19.09 -4.01 -5.67
C ASP A 418 17.88 -4.95 -5.51
N ALA A 419 17.07 -5.08 -6.56
CA ALA A 419 16.01 -6.08 -6.70
C ALA A 419 15.13 -6.24 -5.44
N THR A 420 14.62 -5.14 -4.92
CA THR A 420 13.74 -5.08 -3.74
C THR A 420 12.36 -4.53 -4.08
N ILE A 421 11.34 -4.86 -3.29
CA ILE A 421 9.99 -4.31 -3.54
C ILE A 421 10.01 -2.79 -3.32
N HIS A 422 9.27 -2.07 -4.18
CA HIS A 422 9.15 -0.61 -4.13
C HIS A 422 8.76 -0.10 -2.73
N LEU A 423 9.18 1.12 -2.38
CA LEU A 423 9.02 1.65 -1.02
C LEU A 423 7.56 1.82 -0.56
N SER A 424 6.59 1.90 -1.48
CA SER A 424 5.15 1.86 -1.15
C SER A 424 4.72 0.55 -0.50
N GLU A 425 5.52 -0.49 -0.66
CA GLU A 425 5.27 -1.89 -0.30
C GLU A 425 6.50 -2.53 0.36
N SER A 426 7.29 -1.75 1.10
CA SER A 426 8.59 -2.18 1.65
C SER A 426 8.59 -3.42 2.56
N THR A 427 7.41 -3.88 2.98
CA THR A 427 7.19 -5.06 3.82
C THR A 427 6.82 -6.32 3.03
N VAL A 428 6.55 -6.17 1.73
CA VAL A 428 6.13 -7.24 0.82
C VAL A 428 7.31 -8.10 0.41
N ARG A 429 7.02 -9.37 0.09
CA ARG A 429 7.99 -10.34 -0.39
C ARG A 429 7.68 -10.74 -1.82
N SER A 430 8.71 -11.07 -2.59
CA SER A 430 8.54 -11.67 -3.91
C SER A 430 7.93 -13.06 -3.79
N THR A 431 6.98 -13.38 -4.67
CA THR A 431 6.39 -14.72 -4.73
C THR A 431 7.39 -15.72 -5.30
N PRO A 432 7.60 -16.90 -4.68
CA PRO A 432 8.46 -17.93 -5.24
C PRO A 432 7.98 -18.39 -6.63
N LEU A 433 8.91 -18.61 -7.56
CA LEU A 433 8.58 -19.05 -8.92
C LEU A 433 7.80 -20.38 -8.91
N GLU A 434 8.21 -21.33 -8.07
CA GLU A 434 7.54 -22.63 -7.92
C GLU A 434 6.05 -22.48 -7.56
N VAL A 435 5.68 -21.46 -6.78
CA VAL A 435 4.28 -21.17 -6.44
C VAL A 435 3.52 -20.60 -7.64
N LEU A 436 4.15 -19.69 -8.39
CA LEU A 436 3.54 -19.11 -9.60
C LEU A 436 3.36 -20.16 -10.69
N GLU A 437 4.36 -21.02 -10.93
CA GLU A 437 4.29 -22.09 -11.94
C GLU A 437 3.29 -23.18 -11.56
N ALA A 438 3.27 -23.61 -10.29
CA ALA A 438 2.39 -24.69 -9.84
C ALA A 438 0.90 -24.31 -9.83
N ARG A 439 0.57 -23.02 -9.89
CA ARG A 439 -0.81 -22.55 -9.81
C ARG A 439 -1.31 -21.88 -11.09
N SER A 440 -0.45 -21.65 -12.09
CA SER A 440 -0.79 -20.92 -13.31
C SER A 440 -0.24 -21.57 -14.58
N GLY A 441 -0.59 -21.00 -15.73
CA GLY A 441 -0.03 -21.34 -17.02
C GLY A 441 1.29 -20.65 -17.36
N MET A 442 1.96 -20.03 -16.37
CA MET A 442 3.25 -19.36 -16.56
C MET A 442 4.40 -20.31 -16.27
N LEU A 443 5.40 -20.33 -17.16
CA LEU A 443 6.69 -20.95 -16.92
C LEU A 443 7.78 -19.87 -17.01
N PHE A 444 8.60 -19.72 -15.98
CA PHE A 444 9.63 -18.70 -15.92
C PHE A 444 10.93 -19.24 -16.50
N GLU A 445 11.26 -18.82 -17.72
CA GLU A 445 12.50 -19.26 -18.40
C GLU A 445 13.73 -18.51 -17.86
N ARG A 446 13.52 -17.35 -17.24
CA ARG A 446 14.60 -16.51 -16.70
C ARG A 446 14.12 -15.60 -15.56
N LEU A 447 14.96 -15.46 -14.55
CA LEU A 447 14.92 -14.39 -13.53
C LEU A 447 16.35 -13.98 -13.20
N GLU A 448 16.75 -12.75 -13.52
CA GLU A 448 18.10 -12.24 -13.30
C GLU A 448 18.10 -10.77 -12.90
N MET A 449 19.16 -10.31 -12.24
CA MET A 449 19.39 -8.87 -12.04
C MET A 449 19.63 -8.20 -13.40
N ARG A 450 19.07 -7.01 -13.59
CA ARG A 450 19.20 -6.25 -14.83
C ARG A 450 20.43 -5.36 -14.76
N THR A 451 21.58 -5.87 -15.23
CA THR A 451 22.84 -5.12 -15.33
C THR A 451 22.62 -3.74 -15.96
N ASP A 452 23.31 -2.72 -15.43
CA ASP A 452 23.25 -1.31 -15.87
C ASP A 452 21.88 -0.63 -15.73
N SER A 453 20.87 -1.26 -15.10
CA SER A 453 19.56 -0.62 -14.90
C SER A 453 19.52 0.39 -13.76
N GLY A 454 20.50 0.39 -12.87
CA GLY A 454 20.62 1.32 -11.77
C GLY A 454 21.22 2.65 -12.22
N GLY A 455 20.60 3.77 -11.83
CA GLY A 455 21.11 5.11 -12.11
C GLY A 455 22.49 5.31 -11.50
N ALA A 456 23.45 5.75 -12.32
CA ALA A 456 24.82 5.94 -11.90
C ALA A 456 24.96 7.13 -10.94
N GLY A 457 25.84 7.02 -9.96
CA GLY A 457 26.17 8.12 -9.06
C GLY A 457 27.38 7.77 -8.21
N ARG A 458 27.84 8.71 -7.39
CA ARG A 458 28.78 8.39 -6.29
C ARG A 458 28.24 7.21 -5.50
N TYR A 459 26.93 7.27 -5.22
CA TYR A 459 26.12 6.17 -4.78
C TYR A 459 25.12 5.79 -5.87
N ARG A 460 25.24 4.55 -6.36
CA ARG A 460 24.42 4.02 -7.45
C ARG A 460 23.01 3.73 -6.93
N GLY A 461 21.98 3.96 -7.75
CA GLY A 461 20.66 3.38 -7.51
C GLY A 461 20.66 1.88 -7.77
N GLY A 462 19.96 1.10 -6.95
CA GLY A 462 19.86 -0.35 -7.09
C GLY A 462 19.42 -0.78 -8.51
N VAL A 463 19.80 -1.98 -8.94
CA VAL A 463 19.36 -2.54 -10.22
C VAL A 463 17.97 -3.16 -10.06
N GLY A 464 17.19 -3.13 -11.14
CA GLY A 464 15.97 -3.92 -11.27
C GLY A 464 16.26 -5.37 -11.65
N ILE A 465 15.24 -6.05 -12.16
CA ILE A 465 15.30 -7.44 -12.60
C ILE A 465 14.79 -7.58 -14.04
N ARG A 466 15.21 -8.68 -14.68
CA ARG A 466 14.62 -9.21 -15.91
C ARG A 466 13.90 -10.51 -15.59
N ARG A 467 12.69 -10.64 -16.12
CA ARG A 467 11.90 -11.87 -16.07
C ARG A 467 11.39 -12.22 -17.46
N ASP A 468 11.64 -13.46 -17.90
CA ASP A 468 11.09 -13.99 -19.15
C ASP A 468 10.07 -15.10 -18.83
N ILE A 469 8.83 -14.88 -19.24
CA ILE A 469 7.70 -15.77 -18.99
C ILE A 469 7.29 -16.40 -20.31
N ARG A 470 7.19 -17.73 -20.34
CA ARG A 470 6.55 -18.48 -21.43
C ARG A 470 5.22 -19.04 -20.94
N PHE A 471 4.18 -18.92 -21.76
CA PHE A 471 2.87 -19.46 -21.43
C PHE A 471 2.73 -20.89 -21.95
N VAL A 472 2.16 -21.79 -21.14
CA VAL A 472 1.96 -23.21 -21.49
C VAL A 472 0.50 -23.57 -21.79
N GLN A 473 -0.42 -22.63 -21.57
CA GLN A 473 -1.85 -22.76 -21.84
C GLN A 473 -2.43 -21.41 -22.31
N PRO A 474 -3.60 -21.41 -22.98
CA PRO A 474 -4.30 -20.17 -23.29
C PRO A 474 -4.73 -19.43 -22.02
N GLY A 475 -4.81 -18.11 -22.10
CA GLY A 475 -5.27 -17.26 -21.01
C GLY A 475 -5.10 -15.77 -21.30
N GLU A 476 -5.15 -14.98 -20.24
CA GLU A 476 -4.92 -13.54 -20.31
C GLU A 476 -3.81 -13.15 -19.34
N PHE A 477 -2.83 -12.41 -19.85
CA PHE A 477 -1.80 -11.76 -19.07
C PHE A 477 -2.14 -10.28 -18.91
N LEU A 478 -2.18 -9.81 -17.68
CA LEU A 478 -2.40 -8.42 -17.34
C LEU A 478 -1.07 -7.85 -16.87
N SER A 479 -0.62 -6.78 -17.51
CA SER A 479 0.44 -5.93 -16.97
C SER A 479 -0.18 -4.71 -16.29
N VAL A 480 0.38 -4.30 -15.16
CA VAL A 480 0.00 -3.06 -14.46
C VAL A 480 1.28 -2.31 -14.12
N ILE A 481 1.66 -1.41 -15.03
CA ILE A 481 2.82 -0.52 -14.90
C ILE A 481 2.43 0.84 -15.47
N LYS A 482 2.78 1.90 -14.75
CA LYS A 482 2.48 3.29 -15.09
C LYS A 482 3.71 4.19 -15.21
N LYS A 483 4.91 3.61 -15.13
CA LYS A 483 6.22 4.27 -15.33
C LYS A 483 7.08 3.57 -16.38
N THR A 484 6.52 3.45 -17.58
CA THR A 484 7.22 3.00 -18.79
C THR A 484 7.64 4.16 -19.70
N GLY A 485 6.91 5.29 -19.65
CA GLY A 485 7.20 6.48 -20.44
C GLY A 485 8.14 7.49 -19.76
N SER A 486 8.37 7.37 -18.45
CA SER A 486 9.22 8.31 -17.69
C SER A 486 10.20 7.58 -16.76
N ALA A 487 11.46 8.04 -16.79
CA ALA A 487 12.55 7.49 -16.01
C ALA A 487 12.45 7.89 -14.53
N PRO A 488 12.86 7.01 -13.59
CA PRO A 488 13.10 7.39 -12.21
C PRO A 488 14.06 8.58 -12.09
N TRP A 489 13.79 9.49 -11.17
CA TRP A 489 14.57 10.70 -10.99
C TRP A 489 15.81 10.46 -10.12
N ALA A 490 16.88 11.21 -10.41
CA ALA A 490 18.16 11.15 -9.72
C ALA A 490 18.39 12.40 -8.85
N LEU A 491 19.44 12.39 -8.04
CA LEU A 491 19.72 13.43 -7.05
C LEU A 491 21.19 13.89 -7.12
N ASP A 492 21.40 15.18 -6.87
CA ASP A 492 22.72 15.78 -6.64
C ASP A 492 23.82 15.43 -7.67
N GLY A 493 23.48 15.42 -8.96
CA GLY A 493 24.42 15.09 -10.04
C GLY A 493 24.47 13.60 -10.43
N GLY A 494 23.72 12.75 -9.74
CA GLY A 494 23.46 11.38 -10.17
C GLY A 494 22.66 11.30 -11.46
N GLN A 495 22.68 10.14 -12.10
CA GLN A 495 22.01 9.84 -13.36
C GLN A 495 20.72 9.05 -13.13
N GLN A 496 19.76 9.24 -14.03
CA GLN A 496 18.50 8.50 -14.03
C GLN A 496 18.73 7.05 -14.48
N SER A 497 17.87 6.14 -14.03
CA SER A 497 17.79 4.77 -14.55
C SER A 497 16.88 4.69 -15.78
N ASP A 498 17.00 3.59 -16.51
CA ASP A 498 16.01 3.25 -17.53
C ASP A 498 14.63 3.02 -16.90
N PRO A 499 13.53 3.39 -17.59
CA PRO A 499 12.18 3.11 -17.14
C PRO A 499 11.86 1.60 -17.15
N ASN A 500 10.72 1.26 -16.54
CA ASN A 500 10.17 -0.08 -16.61
C ASN A 500 9.77 -0.41 -18.06
N GLN A 501 9.90 -1.66 -18.48
CA GLN A 501 9.47 -2.10 -19.81
C GLN A 501 8.78 -3.45 -19.73
N VAL A 502 7.72 -3.59 -20.54
CA VAL A 502 7.08 -4.87 -20.83
C VAL A 502 7.11 -5.08 -22.33
N ILE A 503 7.71 -6.18 -22.76
CA ILE A 503 7.77 -6.57 -24.16
C ILE A 503 6.93 -7.82 -24.32
N VAL A 504 5.83 -7.72 -25.07
CA VAL A 504 4.98 -8.87 -25.37
C VAL A 504 5.38 -9.47 -26.70
N PHE A 505 5.39 -10.80 -26.76
CA PHE A 505 5.74 -11.61 -27.93
C PHE A 505 7.14 -11.30 -28.54
N PRO A 506 8.20 -11.19 -27.71
CA PRO A 506 9.53 -10.79 -28.17
C PRO A 506 10.08 -11.74 -29.24
N GLY A 507 10.73 -11.18 -30.25
CA GLY A 507 11.32 -11.91 -31.37
C GLY A 507 10.31 -12.43 -32.40
N THR A 508 9.06 -11.98 -32.34
CA THR A 508 8.00 -12.35 -33.29
C THR A 508 7.47 -11.12 -34.04
N GLU A 509 6.65 -11.33 -35.07
CA GLU A 509 5.96 -10.25 -35.79
C GLU A 509 4.92 -9.50 -34.96
N ARG A 510 4.52 -10.05 -33.79
CA ARG A 510 3.59 -9.42 -32.84
C ARG A 510 4.30 -8.60 -31.76
N GLU A 511 5.62 -8.48 -31.80
CA GLU A 511 6.40 -7.79 -30.76
C GLU A 511 5.93 -6.34 -30.59
N ARG A 512 5.64 -5.96 -29.34
CA ARG A 512 5.33 -4.58 -28.97
C ARG A 512 5.67 -4.32 -27.51
N ARG A 513 5.91 -3.04 -27.20
CA ARG A 513 6.05 -2.56 -25.83
C ARG A 513 4.72 -2.07 -25.30
N ILE A 514 4.42 -2.39 -24.05
CA ILE A 514 3.16 -2.02 -23.38
C ILE A 514 3.46 -1.41 -22.01
N SER A 515 2.46 -0.70 -21.47
CA SER A 515 2.37 -0.23 -20.09
C SER A 515 1.37 -1.13 -19.33
N THR A 516 0.23 -0.56 -18.92
CA THR A 516 -0.88 -1.29 -18.32
C THR A 516 -1.81 -1.81 -19.40
N GLU A 517 -1.88 -3.13 -19.58
CA GLU A 517 -2.73 -3.73 -20.61
C GLU A 517 -3.10 -5.18 -20.29
N ARG A 518 -4.29 -5.60 -20.74
CA ARG A 518 -4.72 -7.00 -20.79
C ARG A 518 -4.42 -7.60 -22.15
N VAL A 519 -3.63 -8.67 -22.17
CA VAL A 519 -3.11 -9.32 -23.38
C VAL A 519 -3.54 -10.78 -23.40
N VAL A 520 -4.19 -11.19 -24.48
CA VAL A 520 -4.50 -12.61 -24.71
C VAL A 520 -3.21 -13.35 -25.09
N VAL A 521 -2.97 -14.48 -24.45
CA VAL A 521 -1.76 -15.31 -24.65
C VAL A 521 -2.14 -16.73 -25.03
N GLU A 522 -1.34 -17.32 -25.92
CA GLU A 522 -1.46 -18.71 -26.37
C GLU A 522 -0.25 -19.55 -25.93
N PRO A 523 -0.36 -20.89 -25.91
CA PRO A 523 0.78 -21.76 -25.60
C PRO A 523 1.98 -21.47 -26.50
N GLY A 524 3.14 -21.22 -25.88
CA GLY A 524 4.39 -20.88 -26.56
C GLY A 524 4.66 -19.38 -26.66
N ASP A 525 3.66 -18.52 -26.41
CA ASP A 525 3.86 -17.08 -26.34
C ASP A 525 4.80 -16.72 -25.18
N ARG A 526 5.48 -15.59 -25.33
CA ARG A 526 6.45 -15.07 -24.36
C ARG A 526 6.17 -13.62 -23.99
N ILE A 527 6.48 -13.26 -22.76
CA ILE A 527 6.51 -11.88 -22.27
C ILE A 527 7.79 -11.67 -21.48
N THR A 528 8.47 -10.54 -21.74
CA THR A 528 9.65 -10.10 -21.00
C THR A 528 9.30 -8.87 -20.17
N LEU A 529 9.55 -8.94 -18.87
CA LEU A 529 9.45 -7.83 -17.93
C LEU A 529 10.86 -7.35 -17.59
N LEU A 530 11.10 -6.05 -17.72
CA LEU A 530 12.35 -5.38 -17.36
C LEU A 530 12.02 -4.27 -16.36
N THR A 531 12.22 -4.54 -15.08
CA THR A 531 11.95 -3.53 -14.06
C THR A 531 13.06 -2.48 -14.03
N ALA A 532 12.71 -1.26 -13.62
CA ALA A 532 13.62 -0.15 -13.50
C ALA A 532 14.52 -0.30 -12.27
N GLY A 533 15.75 0.21 -12.38
CA GLY A 533 16.56 0.48 -11.20
C GLY A 533 16.17 1.80 -10.55
N GLY A 534 16.79 2.13 -9.41
CA GLY A 534 16.63 3.44 -8.77
C GLY A 534 17.53 4.50 -9.41
N GLY A 535 17.27 5.78 -9.15
CA GLY A 535 18.15 6.88 -9.54
C GLY A 535 19.45 6.91 -8.75
N GLY A 536 20.52 7.45 -9.34
CA GLY A 536 21.80 7.67 -8.66
C GLY A 536 21.81 8.92 -7.78
N HIS A 537 22.75 8.97 -6.83
CA HIS A 537 23.03 10.13 -5.99
C HIS A 537 24.51 10.51 -6.07
N GLY A 538 24.79 11.80 -6.28
CA GLY A 538 26.14 12.33 -6.44
C GLY A 538 26.75 12.06 -7.82
N ASP A 539 27.82 12.78 -8.18
CA ASP A 539 28.53 12.60 -9.45
C ASP A 539 29.13 11.18 -9.54
N PRO A 540 28.84 10.39 -10.61
CA PRO A 540 29.47 9.09 -10.84
C PRO A 540 31.00 9.12 -10.82
N ALA A 541 31.64 10.23 -11.20
CA ALA A 541 33.09 10.38 -11.18
C ALA A 541 33.69 10.34 -9.76
N ASP A 542 32.87 10.61 -8.73
CA ASP A 542 33.26 10.57 -7.32
C ASP A 542 33.08 9.18 -6.70
N ARG A 543 32.57 8.19 -7.44
CA ARG A 543 32.42 6.81 -6.94
C ARG A 543 33.78 6.17 -6.69
N ASP A 544 33.92 5.48 -5.56
CA ASP A 544 35.13 4.73 -5.23
C ASP A 544 35.43 3.67 -6.32
N PRO A 545 36.60 3.72 -6.99
CA PRO A 545 36.97 2.74 -8.01
C PRO A 545 36.96 1.28 -7.54
N ALA A 546 37.15 1.02 -6.24
CA ALA A 546 37.01 -0.33 -5.68
C ALA A 546 35.56 -0.82 -5.75
N ARG A 547 34.59 0.04 -5.42
CA ARG A 547 33.17 -0.29 -5.49
C ARG A 547 32.71 -0.50 -6.93
N VAL A 548 33.23 0.27 -7.89
CA VAL A 548 32.96 0.04 -9.33
C VAL A 548 33.43 -1.34 -9.77
N ARG A 549 34.60 -1.79 -9.31
CA ARG A 549 35.10 -3.14 -9.61
C ARG A 549 34.22 -4.22 -8.98
N ASP A 550 33.83 -4.04 -7.73
CA ASP A 550 32.92 -4.97 -7.04
C ASP A 550 31.55 -5.05 -7.76
N ASP A 551 31.01 -3.91 -8.25
CA ASP A 551 29.78 -3.87 -9.04
C ASP A 551 29.90 -4.66 -10.34
N VAL A 552 31.07 -4.60 -11.00
CA VAL A 552 31.35 -5.36 -12.23
C VAL A 552 31.49 -6.84 -11.94
N ASP A 553 32.20 -7.21 -10.87
CA ASP A 553 32.36 -8.61 -10.46
C ASP A 553 31.01 -9.24 -10.07
N GLN A 554 30.07 -8.45 -9.55
CA GLN A 554 28.70 -8.87 -9.22
C GLN A 554 27.73 -8.81 -10.41
N GLY A 555 28.15 -8.28 -11.56
CA GLY A 555 27.31 -8.12 -12.74
C GLY A 555 26.22 -7.05 -12.61
N LEU A 556 26.37 -6.12 -11.65
CA LEU A 556 25.46 -4.99 -11.45
C LEU A 556 25.75 -3.87 -12.44
N VAL A 557 27.03 -3.65 -12.72
CA VAL A 557 27.55 -2.70 -13.71
C VAL A 557 28.34 -3.46 -14.76
N SER A 558 28.18 -3.15 -16.05
CA SER A 558 28.97 -3.78 -17.10
C SER A 558 30.40 -3.20 -17.18
N PRO A 559 31.38 -3.95 -17.73
CA PRO A 559 32.70 -3.40 -18.01
C PRO A 559 32.67 -2.18 -18.94
N GLU A 560 31.65 -2.07 -19.80
CA GLU A 560 31.45 -0.91 -20.66
C GLU A 560 31.03 0.31 -19.83
N ALA A 561 29.98 0.19 -19.02
CA ALA A 561 29.52 1.26 -18.14
C ALA A 561 30.60 1.69 -17.13
N ALA A 562 31.38 0.76 -16.59
CA ALA A 562 32.52 1.07 -15.74
C ALA A 562 33.51 2.03 -16.43
N ARG A 563 33.78 1.84 -17.73
CA ARG A 563 34.68 2.70 -18.51
C ARG A 563 34.04 4.01 -18.93
N THR A 564 32.81 3.99 -19.42
CA THR A 564 32.17 5.15 -20.07
C THR A 564 31.49 6.08 -19.08
N VAL A 565 30.93 5.54 -17.98
CA VAL A 565 30.18 6.31 -16.99
C VAL A 565 31.06 6.67 -15.78
N TYR A 566 31.82 5.70 -15.26
CA TYR A 566 32.64 5.90 -14.05
C TYR A 566 34.12 6.20 -14.35
N GLY A 567 34.56 6.11 -15.62
CA GLY A 567 35.96 6.36 -16.00
C GLY A 567 36.96 5.31 -15.50
N ILE A 568 36.49 4.13 -15.07
CA ILE A 568 37.32 3.06 -14.50
C ILE A 568 37.55 1.96 -15.54
N GLY A 569 38.81 1.78 -15.93
CA GLY A 569 39.22 0.64 -16.74
C GLY A 569 39.25 -0.65 -15.91
N VAL A 570 38.31 -1.56 -16.18
CA VAL A 570 38.34 -2.94 -15.66
C VAL A 570 38.96 -3.84 -16.74
N ARG A 571 39.91 -4.70 -16.36
CA ARG A 571 40.48 -5.68 -17.29
C ARG A 571 39.44 -6.77 -17.51
N ASP A 572 39.19 -7.14 -18.77
CA ASP A 572 38.34 -8.29 -19.08
C ASP A 572 38.91 -9.54 -18.39
N ALA A 573 38.07 -10.26 -17.64
CA ALA A 573 38.45 -11.47 -16.89
C ALA A 573 38.64 -12.68 -17.81
#